data_AF-G8DRC3-F1
#
_entry.id   AF-G8DRC3-F1
#
_cell.length_a   1.000
_cell.length_b   1.000
_cell.length_c   1.000
_cell.angle_alpha   90.00
_cell.angle_beta   90.00
_cell.angle_gamma   90.00
#
_symmetry.space_group_name_H-M   'P 1'
#
loop_
_entity.id
_entity.type
_entity.pdbx_description
1 polymer ?
#
loop_
_entity_poly.entity_id
_entity_poly.type
_entity_poly.pdbx_seq_one_letter_code
_entity_poly.pdbx_strand_id
1 'polypeptide(L)'
;MSRFQKVDLAYKFLVEKEKAGESFTIDQLAKFTGWKEQSCRTYPSKNWHNYVNKDGNQYSTSGITFLSRDEFRKVHSQKSQLFNGFSMKAILLKKAREFALLAVSTYNNPFTDFKTYGFIVNIVIAYTALFHAIFEKRGDDYFYLDNEGNPKLVDGDKKAWELTECYNNYWGNNENAEKANLKFLIELRNKIEHRSLPAIDLLTAGECQSALNNFENLIVKEFGDEYALITNLAMAMQLTEISAQAQIDALKQLQTDNYRVVREYMETYRNGLSNEIRQSQKYRLRAYLIPKLGNHASTSDLAIEFINTNNLSEEALEDYEKAVAFIREIEFPFKLKPNKVVKILERKILGFNMTLHTKCWKYYQARPREIQLKFRSEFAAYDEGAECYLYSQKWVKYLEEKLLDIDELNLVKKQPI
;
A
#
# COMPACT_ATOMS: atom_id res chain seq x y z
N MET A 1 31.26 -26.02 29.46
CA MET A 1 30.88 -25.90 28.03
C MET A 1 29.36 -26.01 27.95
N SER A 2 28.68 -25.03 27.32
CA SER A 2 27.22 -25.08 27.19
C SER A 2 26.81 -26.37 26.46
N ARG A 3 25.76 -27.04 26.96
CA ARG A 3 25.21 -28.31 26.44
C ARG A 3 24.95 -28.28 24.92
N PHE A 4 24.76 -27.09 24.34
CA PHE A 4 24.39 -26.90 22.93
C PHE A 4 25.50 -26.31 22.05
N GLN A 5 26.72 -26.08 22.54
CA GLN A 5 27.76 -25.38 21.77
C GLN A 5 28.04 -25.99 20.39
N LYS A 6 28.16 -27.31 20.29
CA LYS A 6 28.38 -27.99 19.00
C LYS A 6 27.14 -27.96 18.09
N VAL A 7 25.96 -27.93 18.69
CA VAL A 7 24.67 -27.81 17.97
C VAL A 7 24.55 -26.42 17.36
N ASP A 8 24.96 -25.38 18.08
CA ASP A 8 24.95 -24.00 17.59
C ASP A 8 25.95 -23.80 16.45
N LEU A 9 27.12 -24.44 16.52
CA LEU A 9 28.09 -24.44 15.43
C LEU A 9 27.52 -25.14 14.19
N ALA A 10 26.80 -26.24 14.38
CA ALA A 10 26.15 -26.92 13.27
C ALA A 10 25.06 -26.04 12.63
N TYR A 11 24.23 -25.39 13.45
CA TYR A 11 23.24 -24.43 12.96
C TYR A 11 23.89 -23.33 12.11
N LYS A 12 24.95 -22.69 12.64
CA LYS A 12 25.68 -21.64 11.92
C LYS A 12 26.21 -22.12 10.57
N PHE A 13 26.85 -23.28 10.55
CA PHE A 13 27.38 -23.88 9.33
C PHE A 13 26.30 -24.13 8.27
N LEU A 14 25.16 -24.68 8.68
CA LEU A 14 24.05 -24.99 7.76
C LEU A 14 23.38 -23.71 7.23
N VAL A 15 23.21 -22.69 8.07
CA VAL A 15 22.73 -21.35 7.64
C VAL A 15 23.67 -20.73 6.62
N GLU A 16 24.99 -20.79 6.84
CA GLU A 16 25.99 -20.25 5.91
C GLU A 16 25.92 -20.97 4.55
N LYS A 17 25.81 -22.30 4.56
CA LYS A 17 25.69 -23.10 3.32
C LYS A 17 24.39 -22.81 2.56
N GLU A 18 23.27 -22.69 3.25
CA GLU A 18 21.99 -22.35 2.64
C GLU A 18 21.99 -20.95 2.02
N LYS A 19 22.54 -19.95 2.72
CA LYS A 19 22.65 -18.58 2.20
C LYS A 19 23.56 -18.49 0.97
N ALA A 20 24.62 -19.31 0.94
CA ALA A 20 25.54 -19.38 -0.20
C ALA A 20 25.02 -20.24 -1.37
N GLY A 21 23.92 -20.99 -1.17
CA GLY A 21 23.45 -21.96 -2.17
C GLY A 21 24.43 -23.12 -2.40
N GLU A 22 25.31 -23.40 -1.43
CA GLU A 22 26.39 -24.37 -1.55
C GLU A 22 26.04 -25.70 -0.89
N SER A 23 26.50 -26.79 -1.51
CA SER A 23 26.50 -28.10 -0.88
C SER A 23 27.68 -28.25 0.10
N PHE A 24 27.60 -29.28 0.95
CA PHE A 24 28.66 -29.64 1.88
C PHE A 24 28.86 -31.15 2.01
N THR A 25 30.00 -31.55 2.57
CA THR A 25 30.31 -32.94 2.92
C THR A 25 30.27 -33.18 4.43
N ILE A 26 30.14 -34.45 4.82
CA ILE A 26 30.21 -34.85 6.25
C ILE A 26 31.53 -34.46 6.90
N ASP A 27 32.65 -34.53 6.16
CA ASP A 27 33.97 -34.12 6.66
C ASP A 27 34.01 -32.61 6.98
N GLN A 28 33.44 -31.77 6.10
CA GLN A 28 33.33 -30.33 6.35
C GLN A 28 32.49 -30.04 7.60
N LEU A 29 31.34 -30.71 7.74
CA LEU A 29 30.48 -30.55 8.91
C LEU A 29 31.19 -31.03 10.20
N ALA A 30 31.90 -32.16 10.16
CA ALA A 30 32.64 -32.70 11.29
C ALA A 30 33.78 -31.77 11.73
N LYS A 31 34.56 -31.25 10.78
CA LYS A 31 35.63 -30.27 11.03
C LYS A 31 35.10 -28.99 11.65
N PHE A 32 33.97 -28.46 11.15
CA PHE A 32 33.41 -27.21 11.66
C PHE A 32 32.80 -27.35 13.06
N THR A 33 32.10 -28.45 13.32
CA THR A 33 31.36 -28.68 14.59
C THR A 33 32.20 -29.33 15.68
N GLY A 34 33.32 -29.96 15.31
CA GLY A 34 34.13 -30.78 16.22
C GLY A 34 33.42 -32.06 16.67
N TRP A 35 32.43 -32.55 15.90
CA TRP A 35 31.82 -33.86 16.12
C TRP A 35 32.56 -34.96 15.37
N LYS A 36 32.39 -36.21 15.82
CA LYS A 36 32.85 -37.38 15.06
C LYS A 36 32.03 -37.50 13.78
N GLU A 37 32.65 -37.92 12.68
CA GLU A 37 31.95 -38.13 11.41
C GLU A 37 30.69 -38.99 11.54
N GLN A 38 30.71 -40.02 12.38
CA GLN A 38 29.57 -40.90 12.60
C GLN A 38 28.34 -40.15 13.14
N SER A 39 28.55 -39.20 14.05
CA SER A 39 27.49 -38.32 14.55
C SER A 39 26.97 -37.39 13.44
N CYS A 40 27.89 -36.83 12.65
CA CYS A 40 27.57 -36.00 11.49
C CYS A 40 26.84 -36.77 10.37
N ARG A 41 26.94 -38.09 10.29
CA ARG A 41 26.11 -38.92 9.36
C ARG A 41 24.70 -39.17 9.91
N THR A 42 24.58 -39.23 11.23
CA THR A 42 23.32 -39.58 11.91
C THR A 42 22.37 -38.38 12.00
N TYR A 43 22.86 -37.19 12.33
CA TYR A 43 21.97 -36.02 12.51
C TYR A 43 21.26 -35.57 11.23
N PRO A 44 21.92 -35.44 10.06
CA PRO A 44 21.24 -35.14 8.80
C PRO A 44 20.15 -36.14 8.43
N SER A 45 20.42 -37.43 8.61
CA SER A 45 19.48 -38.49 8.24
C SER A 45 18.33 -38.69 9.22
N LYS A 46 18.54 -38.37 10.50
CA LYS A 46 17.58 -38.70 11.57
C LYS A 46 16.88 -37.48 12.14
N ASN A 47 17.63 -36.44 12.50
CA ASN A 47 17.12 -35.28 13.21
C ASN A 47 16.82 -34.10 12.28
N TRP A 48 17.55 -34.00 11.16
CA TRP A 48 17.47 -32.85 10.24
C TRP A 48 17.04 -33.25 8.82
N HIS A 49 16.44 -34.43 8.65
CA HIS A 49 16.11 -35.02 7.34
C HIS A 49 15.19 -34.14 6.47
N ASN A 50 14.42 -33.26 7.10
CA ASN A 50 13.54 -32.32 6.41
C ASN A 50 14.23 -31.05 5.92
N TYR A 51 15.44 -30.80 6.42
CA TYR A 51 16.22 -29.60 6.18
C TYR A 51 17.48 -29.87 5.38
N VAL A 52 17.92 -31.13 5.37
CA VAL A 52 19.16 -31.56 4.74
C VAL A 52 18.82 -32.66 3.75
N ASN A 53 19.01 -32.37 2.47
CA ASN A 53 18.88 -33.33 1.40
C ASN A 53 20.25 -33.94 1.08
N LYS A 54 20.28 -35.24 0.80
CA LYS A 54 21.49 -35.95 0.42
C LYS A 54 21.47 -36.25 -1.08
N ASP A 55 22.53 -35.86 -1.78
CA ASP A 55 22.79 -36.22 -3.17
C ASP A 55 24.18 -36.84 -3.27
N GLY A 56 24.22 -38.17 -3.43
CA GLY A 56 25.47 -38.94 -3.40
C GLY A 56 26.27 -38.73 -2.10
N ASN A 57 27.45 -38.10 -2.22
CA ASN A 57 28.34 -37.77 -1.10
C ASN A 57 28.19 -36.32 -0.59
N GLN A 58 27.31 -35.54 -1.22
CA GLN A 58 27.05 -34.16 -0.86
C GLN A 58 25.69 -34.00 -0.20
N TYR A 59 25.58 -32.92 0.57
CA TYR A 59 24.38 -32.55 1.29
C TYR A 59 24.06 -31.09 0.98
N SER A 60 22.78 -30.77 0.81
CA SER A 60 22.29 -29.41 0.64
C SER A 60 21.27 -29.07 1.71
N THR A 61 21.22 -27.81 2.11
CA THR A 61 20.31 -27.30 3.14
C THR A 61 19.20 -26.47 2.53
N SER A 62 17.97 -26.67 3.02
CA SER A 62 16.83 -25.84 2.66
C SER A 62 15.94 -25.60 3.88
N GLY A 63 15.67 -24.33 4.16
CA GLY A 63 14.79 -23.88 5.22
C GLY A 63 15.36 -23.89 6.63
N ILE A 64 16.66 -24.21 6.82
CA ILE A 64 17.33 -23.99 8.11
C ILE A 64 17.34 -22.51 8.47
N THR A 65 17.42 -21.63 7.46
CA THR A 65 17.40 -20.17 7.65
C THR A 65 16.11 -19.64 8.27
N PHE A 66 15.00 -20.39 8.18
CA PHE A 66 13.74 -20.02 8.82
C PHE A 66 13.66 -20.38 10.29
N LEU A 67 14.60 -21.18 10.80
CA LEU A 67 14.68 -21.54 12.21
C LEU A 67 15.56 -20.55 12.95
N SER A 68 15.13 -20.15 14.14
CA SER A 68 16.03 -19.58 15.13
C SER A 68 16.99 -20.64 15.67
N ARG A 69 18.11 -20.20 16.26
CA ARG A 69 19.07 -21.07 16.95
C ARG A 69 18.39 -21.97 17.99
N ASP A 70 17.45 -21.44 18.77
CA ASP A 70 16.76 -22.21 19.80
C ASP A 70 15.76 -23.23 19.24
N GLU A 71 15.14 -22.94 18.09
CA GLU A 71 14.34 -23.94 17.38
C GLU A 71 15.20 -25.05 16.79
N PHE A 72 16.35 -24.72 16.21
CA PHE A 72 17.26 -25.74 15.72
C PHE A 72 17.77 -26.64 16.86
N ARG A 73 18.02 -26.09 18.06
CA ARG A 73 18.31 -26.90 19.25
C ARG A 73 17.17 -27.85 19.61
N LYS A 74 15.91 -27.40 19.49
CA LYS A 74 14.72 -28.25 19.72
C LYS A 74 14.64 -29.39 18.69
N VAL A 75 14.77 -29.07 17.39
CA VAL A 75 14.85 -30.04 16.28
C VAL A 75 15.98 -31.05 16.50
N HIS A 76 17.12 -30.59 17.00
CA HIS A 76 18.26 -31.45 17.32
C HIS A 76 17.97 -32.38 18.52
N SER A 77 17.20 -31.94 19.52
CA SER A 77 17.11 -32.61 20.83
C SER A 77 16.00 -33.68 21.00
N GLN A 78 14.92 -33.68 20.21
CA GLN A 78 13.82 -34.66 20.35
C GLN A 78 13.13 -35.01 19.01
N LYS A 79 12.53 -36.22 18.95
CA LYS A 79 11.48 -36.61 17.98
C LYS A 79 10.21 -35.76 18.26
N SER A 80 10.20 -34.49 17.87
CA SER A 80 9.05 -33.61 18.05
C SER A 80 8.18 -33.57 16.80
N GLN A 81 6.88 -33.38 17.00
CA GLN A 81 5.81 -33.21 16.01
C GLN A 81 6.09 -32.03 15.05
N LEU A 82 7.00 -32.24 14.12
CA LEU A 82 7.33 -31.31 13.04
C LEU A 82 6.65 -31.83 11.79
N PHE A 83 5.66 -31.10 11.25
CA PHE A 83 5.09 -31.44 9.95
C PHE A 83 6.12 -31.11 8.88
N ASN A 84 6.67 -32.12 8.19
CA ASN A 84 7.81 -31.97 7.28
C ASN A 84 8.99 -31.21 7.90
N GLY A 85 9.25 -31.41 9.20
CA GLY A 85 10.45 -30.89 9.87
C GLY A 85 10.47 -29.46 10.30
N PHE A 86 9.58 -28.61 9.78
CA PHE A 86 9.45 -27.22 10.19
C PHE A 86 8.61 -27.09 11.46
N SER A 87 8.92 -26.10 12.31
CA SER A 87 7.97 -25.66 13.34
C SER A 87 6.72 -25.09 12.66
N MET A 88 5.54 -25.23 13.27
CA MET A 88 4.31 -24.66 12.72
C MET A 88 4.48 -23.16 12.43
N LYS A 89 5.12 -22.44 13.36
CA LYS A 89 5.60 -21.06 13.17
C LYS A 89 6.38 -20.87 11.86
N ALA A 90 7.39 -21.69 11.58
CA ALA A 90 8.21 -21.56 10.38
C ALA A 90 7.42 -21.84 9.09
N ILE A 91 6.50 -22.81 9.11
CA ILE A 91 5.59 -23.10 7.97
C ILE A 91 4.70 -21.89 7.70
N LEU A 92 4.09 -21.33 8.75
CA LEU A 92 3.21 -20.17 8.66
C LEU A 92 3.94 -18.92 8.19
N LEU A 93 5.17 -18.67 8.67
CA LEU A 93 6.02 -17.58 8.20
C LEU A 93 6.35 -17.70 6.72
N LYS A 94 6.74 -18.89 6.27
CA LYS A 94 7.00 -19.15 4.86
C LYS A 94 5.76 -18.89 4.03
N LYS A 95 4.61 -19.43 4.44
CA LYS A 95 3.30 -19.21 3.80
C LYS A 95 2.98 -17.72 3.73
N ALA A 96 3.14 -16.99 4.83
CA ALA A 96 2.87 -15.55 4.87
C ALA A 96 3.69 -14.78 3.84
N ARG A 97 4.99 -15.05 3.74
CA ARG A 97 5.89 -14.41 2.78
C ARG A 97 5.56 -14.79 1.33
N GLU A 98 5.33 -16.07 1.05
CA GLU A 98 4.99 -16.54 -0.29
C GLU A 98 3.69 -15.91 -0.80
N PHE A 99 2.64 -15.84 0.03
CA PHE A 99 1.39 -15.19 -0.34
C PHE A 99 1.53 -13.68 -0.47
N ALA A 100 2.35 -13.01 0.35
CA ALA A 100 2.62 -11.59 0.19
C ALA A 100 3.34 -11.30 -1.14
N LEU A 101 4.35 -12.09 -1.50
CA LEU A 101 5.05 -11.97 -2.79
C LEU A 101 4.13 -12.31 -3.97
N LEU A 102 3.24 -13.29 -3.82
CA LEU A 102 2.24 -13.63 -4.84
C LEU A 102 1.24 -12.49 -5.04
N ALA A 103 0.84 -11.80 -3.96
CA ALA A 103 0.00 -10.61 -4.05
C ALA A 103 0.69 -9.53 -4.92
N VAL A 104 1.96 -9.24 -4.64
CA VAL A 104 2.77 -8.27 -5.40
C VAL A 104 2.92 -8.68 -6.88
N SER A 105 3.27 -9.94 -7.13
CA SER A 105 3.41 -10.49 -8.48
C SER A 105 2.11 -10.35 -9.28
N THR A 106 0.98 -10.66 -8.66
CA THR A 106 -0.35 -10.55 -9.28
C THR A 106 -0.71 -9.10 -9.57
N TYR A 107 -0.43 -8.18 -8.63
CA TYR A 107 -0.72 -6.76 -8.80
C TYR A 107 0.12 -6.12 -9.91
N ASN A 108 1.37 -6.55 -10.06
CA ASN A 108 2.29 -6.00 -11.05
C ASN A 108 2.20 -6.70 -12.43
N ASN A 109 1.41 -7.76 -12.57
CA ASN A 109 1.27 -8.46 -13.84
C ASN A 109 0.50 -7.58 -14.86
N PRO A 110 1.12 -7.17 -15.99
CA PRO A 110 0.46 -6.29 -16.96
C PRO A 110 -0.70 -6.95 -17.70
N PHE A 111 -0.74 -8.28 -17.77
CA PHE A 111 -1.75 -9.06 -18.50
C PHE A 111 -2.96 -9.47 -17.65
N THR A 112 -2.96 -9.15 -16.36
CA THR A 112 -4.07 -9.47 -15.47
C THR A 112 -5.04 -8.30 -15.41
N ASP A 113 -6.30 -8.50 -15.78
CA ASP A 113 -7.32 -7.44 -15.65
C ASP A 113 -7.79 -7.27 -14.19
N PHE A 114 -7.67 -8.34 -13.40
CA PHE A 114 -8.18 -8.42 -12.03
C PHE A 114 -7.09 -8.23 -10.95
N LYS A 115 -6.19 -7.25 -11.14
CA LYS A 115 -4.96 -7.07 -10.33
C LYS A 115 -5.24 -6.85 -8.86
N THR A 116 -6.09 -5.87 -8.54
CA THR A 116 -6.47 -5.58 -7.15
C THR A 116 -7.14 -6.77 -6.48
N TYR A 117 -7.95 -7.54 -7.21
CA TYR A 117 -8.66 -8.69 -6.66
C TYR A 117 -7.72 -9.81 -6.25
N GLY A 118 -6.82 -10.19 -7.16
CA GLY A 118 -5.79 -11.17 -6.87
C GLY A 118 -4.85 -10.71 -5.76
N PHE A 119 -4.52 -9.41 -5.71
CA PHE A 119 -3.77 -8.84 -4.60
C PHE A 119 -4.49 -9.00 -3.27
N ILE A 120 -5.76 -8.57 -3.18
CA ILE A 120 -6.53 -8.60 -1.92
C ILE A 120 -6.68 -10.03 -1.38
N VAL A 121 -6.96 -11.00 -2.25
CA VAL A 121 -7.07 -12.40 -1.82
C VAL A 121 -5.75 -12.89 -1.24
N ASN A 122 -4.65 -12.67 -1.95
CA ASN A 122 -3.34 -13.14 -1.53
C ASN A 122 -2.84 -12.41 -0.27
N ILE A 123 -3.04 -11.10 -0.16
CA ILE A 123 -2.59 -10.33 1.01
C ILE A 123 -3.39 -10.70 2.27
N VAL A 124 -4.69 -11.00 2.15
CA VAL A 124 -5.51 -11.49 3.28
C VAL A 124 -4.99 -12.84 3.78
N ILE A 125 -4.65 -13.76 2.87
CA ILE A 125 -4.05 -15.05 3.25
C ILE A 125 -2.68 -14.82 3.91
N ALA A 126 -1.86 -13.92 3.37
CA ALA A 126 -0.56 -13.58 3.91
C ALA A 126 -0.65 -13.09 5.36
N TYR A 127 -1.52 -12.11 5.62
CA TYR A 127 -1.74 -11.59 6.98
C TYR A 127 -2.29 -12.63 7.94
N THR A 128 -3.23 -13.48 7.49
CA THR A 128 -3.77 -14.56 8.32
C THR A 128 -2.65 -15.48 8.78
N ALA A 129 -1.81 -15.93 7.85
CA ALA A 129 -0.66 -16.77 8.16
C ALA A 129 0.37 -16.06 9.05
N LEU A 130 0.60 -14.75 8.84
CA LEU A 130 1.50 -13.95 9.68
C LEU A 130 0.98 -13.86 11.13
N PHE A 131 -0.30 -13.59 11.34
CA PHE A 131 -0.88 -13.56 12.68
C PHE A 131 -0.83 -14.92 13.35
N HIS A 132 -1.17 -16.00 12.65
CA HIS A 132 -1.01 -17.36 13.19
C HIS A 132 0.44 -17.63 13.59
N ALA A 133 1.43 -17.22 12.78
CA ALA A 133 2.84 -17.35 13.15
C ALA A 133 3.21 -16.52 14.40
N ILE A 134 2.61 -15.35 14.57
CA ILE A 134 2.80 -14.50 15.76
C ILE A 134 2.21 -15.19 17.00
N PHE A 135 1.01 -15.75 16.91
CA PHE A 135 0.37 -16.47 18.01
C PHE A 135 1.17 -17.73 18.38
N GLU A 136 1.62 -18.50 17.40
CA GLU A 136 2.56 -19.62 17.60
C GLU A 136 3.86 -19.20 18.29
N LYS A 137 4.42 -18.04 17.92
CA LYS A 137 5.62 -17.49 18.57
C LYS A 137 5.36 -17.13 20.04
N ARG A 138 4.17 -16.62 20.35
CA ARG A 138 3.76 -16.21 21.71
C ARG A 138 3.28 -17.38 22.58
N GLY A 139 2.87 -18.49 21.96
CA GLY A 139 2.21 -19.60 22.62
C GLY A 139 0.72 -19.37 22.85
N ASP A 140 0.10 -18.44 22.11
CA ASP A 140 -1.32 -18.12 22.19
C ASP A 140 -2.13 -19.09 21.30
N ASP A 141 -3.26 -19.57 21.81
CA ASP A 141 -4.21 -20.35 21.01
C ASP A 141 -5.00 -19.41 20.06
N TYR A 142 -5.20 -19.83 18.82
CA TYR A 142 -5.92 -19.08 17.78
C TYR A 142 -7.02 -19.93 17.10
N PHE A 143 -7.54 -20.94 17.80
CA PHE A 143 -8.66 -21.76 17.37
C PHE A 143 -9.98 -21.32 18.03
N TYR A 144 -11.08 -21.44 17.29
CA TYR A 144 -12.41 -21.29 17.89
C TYR A 144 -12.67 -22.42 18.88
N LEU A 145 -13.26 -22.09 20.02
CA LEU A 145 -13.76 -23.07 20.99
C LEU A 145 -15.26 -23.30 20.80
N ASP A 146 -15.73 -24.49 21.11
CA ASP A 146 -17.14 -24.80 21.27
C ASP A 146 -17.65 -24.38 22.66
N ASN A 147 -18.94 -24.61 22.92
CA ASN A 147 -19.58 -24.24 24.17
C ASN A 147 -19.02 -25.01 25.39
N GLU A 148 -18.28 -26.10 25.17
CA GLU A 148 -17.67 -26.93 26.20
C GLU A 148 -16.20 -26.56 26.45
N GLY A 149 -15.67 -25.59 25.69
CA GLY A 149 -14.28 -25.15 25.78
C GLY A 149 -13.30 -25.99 24.96
N ASN A 150 -13.78 -26.90 24.11
CA ASN A 150 -12.95 -27.70 23.23
C ASN A 150 -12.76 -27.02 21.86
N PRO A 151 -11.65 -27.28 21.14
CA PRO A 151 -11.46 -26.73 19.79
C PRO A 151 -12.57 -27.17 18.83
N LYS A 152 -13.25 -26.20 18.24
CA LYS A 152 -14.27 -26.44 17.21
C LYS A 152 -13.63 -27.08 15.99
N LEU A 153 -14.16 -28.22 15.55
CA LEU A 153 -13.69 -28.91 14.35
C LEU A 153 -14.57 -28.58 13.14
N VAL A 154 -13.95 -28.40 11.97
CA VAL A 154 -14.60 -28.27 10.66
C VAL A 154 -13.85 -29.19 9.71
N ASP A 155 -14.57 -30.11 9.06
CA ASP A 155 -14.01 -31.10 8.14
C ASP A 155 -12.85 -31.95 8.72
N GLY A 156 -12.87 -32.16 10.04
CA GLY A 156 -11.85 -32.94 10.77
C GLY A 156 -10.68 -32.12 11.31
N ASP A 157 -10.56 -30.84 10.92
CA ASP A 157 -9.48 -29.95 11.36
C ASP A 157 -9.98 -28.90 12.36
N LYS A 158 -9.08 -28.44 13.24
CA LYS A 158 -9.39 -27.33 14.17
C LYS A 158 -9.69 -26.06 13.37
N LYS A 159 -10.82 -25.42 13.67
CA LYS A 159 -11.22 -24.17 13.03
C LYS A 159 -10.37 -23.01 13.56
N ALA A 160 -9.34 -22.64 12.79
CA ALA A 160 -8.52 -21.47 13.08
C ALA A 160 -9.30 -20.17 12.89
N TRP A 161 -8.90 -19.13 13.62
CA TRP A 161 -9.37 -17.77 13.45
C TRP A 161 -9.08 -17.23 12.05
N GLU A 162 -10.08 -16.60 11.43
CA GLU A 162 -9.87 -15.79 10.24
C GLU A 162 -9.16 -14.46 10.57
N LEU A 163 -8.76 -13.71 9.53
CA LEU A 163 -8.02 -12.47 9.67
C LEU A 163 -8.69 -11.45 10.59
N THR A 164 -10.02 -11.32 10.53
CA THR A 164 -10.79 -10.41 11.39
C THR A 164 -10.58 -10.71 12.86
N GLU A 165 -10.73 -11.97 13.23
CA GLU A 165 -10.53 -12.41 14.61
C GLU A 165 -9.05 -12.29 15.02
N CYS A 166 -8.12 -12.61 14.11
CA CYS A 166 -6.68 -12.45 14.36
C CYS A 166 -6.29 -11.01 14.70
N TYR A 167 -6.68 -10.02 13.90
CA TYR A 167 -6.27 -8.64 14.15
C TYR A 167 -6.98 -8.05 15.39
N ASN A 168 -8.19 -8.52 15.71
CA ASN A 168 -8.91 -8.11 16.91
C ASN A 168 -8.21 -8.62 18.17
N ASN A 169 -7.70 -9.84 18.15
CA ASN A 169 -6.93 -10.39 19.28
C ASN A 169 -5.53 -9.78 19.38
N TYR A 170 -4.89 -9.44 18.25
CA TYR A 170 -3.55 -8.83 18.27
C TYR A 170 -3.55 -7.36 18.75
N TRP A 171 -4.47 -6.52 18.25
CA TRP A 171 -4.54 -5.09 18.61
C TRP A 171 -5.62 -4.75 19.65
N GLY A 172 -6.46 -5.71 20.03
CA GLY A 172 -7.59 -5.49 20.93
C GLY A 172 -8.69 -4.64 20.32
N ASN A 173 -9.45 -3.99 21.20
CA ASN A 173 -10.54 -3.08 20.85
C ASN A 173 -10.08 -1.70 20.34
N ASN A 174 -8.77 -1.46 20.29
CA ASN A 174 -8.24 -0.18 19.82
C ASN A 174 -8.33 -0.09 18.30
N GLU A 175 -9.11 0.86 17.81
CA GLU A 175 -9.13 1.19 16.39
C GLU A 175 -7.80 1.85 16.00
N ASN A 176 -7.18 1.38 14.92
CA ASN A 176 -5.94 1.94 14.40
C ASN A 176 -5.92 1.87 12.88
N ALA A 177 -4.97 2.57 12.27
CA ALA A 177 -4.91 2.73 10.82
C ALA A 177 -4.63 1.41 10.08
N GLU A 178 -3.80 0.55 10.64
CA GLU A 178 -3.53 -0.80 10.11
C GLU A 178 -4.79 -1.67 10.13
N LYS A 179 -5.52 -1.68 11.25
CA LYS A 179 -6.79 -2.40 11.41
C LYS A 179 -7.85 -1.90 10.44
N ALA A 180 -7.99 -0.57 10.33
CA ALA A 180 -8.92 0.06 9.39
C ALA A 180 -8.57 -0.26 7.92
N ASN A 181 -7.28 -0.39 7.59
CA ASN A 181 -6.83 -0.81 6.25
C ASN A 181 -7.19 -2.27 5.97
N LEU A 182 -6.89 -3.20 6.88
CA LEU A 182 -7.24 -4.62 6.70
C LEU A 182 -8.75 -4.83 6.61
N LYS A 183 -9.52 -4.19 7.49
CA LYS A 183 -10.98 -4.23 7.45
C LYS A 183 -11.52 -3.70 6.12
N PHE A 184 -10.96 -2.61 5.61
CA PHE A 184 -11.33 -2.07 4.31
C PHE A 184 -11.16 -3.11 3.18
N LEU A 185 -10.01 -3.80 3.14
CA LEU A 185 -9.71 -4.79 2.09
C LEU A 185 -10.57 -6.05 2.22
N ILE A 186 -10.86 -6.52 3.44
CA ILE A 186 -11.73 -7.69 3.68
C ILE A 186 -13.16 -7.40 3.25
N GLU A 187 -13.73 -6.27 3.67
CA GLU A 187 -15.10 -5.90 3.30
C GLU A 187 -15.20 -5.61 1.79
N LEU A 188 -14.15 -5.05 1.20
CA LEU A 188 -14.05 -4.87 -0.25
C LEU A 188 -14.07 -6.25 -0.94
N ARG A 189 -13.22 -7.22 -0.54
CA ARG A 189 -13.21 -8.60 -1.05
C ARG A 189 -14.61 -9.21 -1.06
N ASN A 190 -15.33 -9.12 0.05
CA ASN A 190 -16.66 -9.73 0.17
C ASN A 190 -17.68 -9.10 -0.79
N LYS A 191 -17.58 -7.79 -1.05
CA LYS A 191 -18.44 -7.12 -2.04
C LYS A 191 -18.10 -7.50 -3.48
N ILE A 192 -16.85 -7.87 -3.71
CA ILE A 192 -16.32 -8.27 -5.02
C ILE A 192 -16.69 -9.70 -5.36
N GLU A 193 -16.58 -10.62 -4.40
CA GLU A 193 -16.79 -12.07 -4.60
C GLU A 193 -18.15 -12.40 -5.24
N HIS A 194 -19.12 -11.50 -5.13
CA HIS A 194 -20.46 -11.68 -5.65
C HIS A 194 -20.76 -10.90 -6.95
N ARG A 195 -19.79 -10.21 -7.58
CA ARG A 195 -20.03 -9.32 -8.74
C ARG A 195 -18.85 -9.19 -9.71
N SER A 196 -19.14 -9.08 -11.01
CA SER A 196 -18.17 -8.60 -12.00
C SER A 196 -17.97 -7.09 -11.84
N LEU A 197 -16.78 -6.66 -11.44
CA LEU A 197 -16.46 -5.28 -11.09
C LEU A 197 -15.40 -4.69 -12.05
N PRO A 198 -15.29 -3.35 -12.18
CA PRO A 198 -14.36 -2.72 -13.11
C PRO A 198 -12.95 -2.74 -12.51
N ALA A 199 -11.96 -2.23 -13.25
CA ALA A 199 -10.63 -1.99 -12.70
C ALA A 199 -10.70 -0.90 -11.61
N ILE A 200 -10.69 -1.32 -10.33
CA ILE A 200 -10.65 -0.43 -9.16
C ILE A 200 -9.22 -0.11 -8.71
N ASP A 201 -8.23 -0.52 -9.51
CA ASP A 201 -6.81 -0.45 -9.18
C ASP A 201 -6.39 0.97 -8.77
N LEU A 202 -6.76 1.98 -9.56
CA LEU A 202 -6.41 3.38 -9.26
C LEU A 202 -7.08 3.91 -7.99
N LEU A 203 -8.26 3.41 -7.64
CA LEU A 203 -8.99 3.88 -6.46
C LEU A 203 -8.45 3.28 -5.16
N THR A 204 -7.82 2.11 -5.24
CA THR A 204 -7.44 1.27 -4.10
C THR A 204 -5.93 1.07 -3.98
N ALA A 205 -5.14 1.55 -4.96
CA ALA A 205 -3.68 1.44 -4.96
C ALA A 205 -3.04 1.92 -3.65
N GLY A 206 -3.53 3.04 -3.08
CA GLY A 206 -3.03 3.55 -1.81
C GLY A 206 -3.27 2.60 -0.64
N GLU A 207 -4.46 2.02 -0.57
CA GLU A 207 -4.83 1.03 0.44
C GLU A 207 -4.04 -0.28 0.27
N CYS A 208 -3.87 -0.77 -0.97
CA CYS A 208 -3.06 -1.96 -1.28
C CYS A 208 -1.59 -1.76 -0.91
N GLN A 209 -0.99 -0.63 -1.30
CA GLN A 209 0.40 -0.32 -0.96
C GLN A 209 0.60 -0.17 0.56
N SER A 210 -0.36 0.43 1.26
CA SER A 210 -0.31 0.53 2.73
C SER A 210 -0.35 -0.84 3.39
N ALA A 211 -1.22 -1.73 2.90
CA ALA A 211 -1.31 -3.09 3.40
C ALA A 211 0.02 -3.84 3.25
N LEU A 212 0.71 -3.68 2.11
CA LEU A 212 2.01 -4.30 1.89
C LEU A 212 3.10 -3.72 2.80
N ASN A 213 3.18 -2.38 2.90
CA ASN A 213 4.15 -1.72 3.77
C ASN A 213 3.93 -2.09 5.25
N ASN A 214 2.67 -2.11 5.70
CA ASN A 214 2.31 -2.53 7.05
C ASN A 214 2.67 -4.00 7.30
N PHE A 215 2.52 -4.87 6.29
CA PHE A 215 2.84 -6.29 6.40
C PHE A 215 4.34 -6.46 6.63
N GLU A 216 5.15 -5.77 5.83
CA GLU A 216 6.60 -5.78 5.95
C GLU A 216 7.06 -5.24 7.30
N ASN A 217 6.50 -4.09 7.72
CA ASN A 217 6.80 -3.54 9.04
C ASN A 217 6.44 -4.52 10.17
N LEU A 218 5.31 -5.22 10.06
CA LEU A 218 4.85 -6.17 11.07
C LEU A 218 5.72 -7.44 11.11
N ILE A 219 6.04 -8.03 9.96
CA ILE A 219 6.89 -9.23 9.92
C ILE A 219 8.31 -8.93 10.40
N VAL A 220 8.87 -7.76 10.03
CA VAL A 220 10.18 -7.32 10.52
C VAL A 220 10.15 -7.06 12.02
N LYS A 221 9.14 -6.34 12.52
CA LYS A 221 8.96 -6.08 13.96
C LYS A 221 8.87 -7.37 14.76
N GLU A 222 8.15 -8.37 14.25
CA GLU A 222 7.89 -9.61 14.99
C GLU A 222 8.97 -10.68 14.79
N PHE A 223 9.68 -10.72 13.66
CA PHE A 223 10.59 -11.84 13.36
C PHE A 223 12.02 -11.41 13.00
N GLY A 224 12.27 -10.13 12.76
CA GLY A 224 13.59 -9.61 12.38
C GLY A 224 13.72 -9.31 10.89
N ASP A 225 14.75 -8.53 10.56
CA ASP A 225 15.02 -8.02 9.20
C ASP A 225 15.27 -9.15 8.18
N GLU A 226 15.75 -10.33 8.61
CA GLU A 226 15.99 -11.46 7.73
C GLU A 226 14.70 -12.01 7.08
N TYR A 227 13.53 -11.66 7.63
CA TYR A 227 12.22 -12.05 7.09
C TYR A 227 11.57 -10.96 6.23
N ALA A 228 12.23 -9.80 6.03
CA ALA A 228 11.76 -8.75 5.15
C ALA A 228 11.46 -9.26 3.72
N LEU A 229 10.54 -8.57 3.04
CA LEU A 229 10.19 -8.87 1.65
C LEU A 229 11.16 -8.18 0.68
N ILE A 230 11.72 -7.03 1.10
CA ILE A 230 12.56 -6.10 0.32
C ILE A 230 13.83 -6.72 -0.28
N THR A 231 14.28 -7.90 0.15
CA THR A 231 15.54 -8.47 -0.39
C THR A 231 15.50 -8.81 -1.88
N ASN A 232 14.33 -8.85 -2.54
CA ASN A 232 14.21 -9.26 -3.95
C ASN A 232 13.34 -8.36 -4.86
N LEU A 233 12.80 -7.24 -4.37
CA LEU A 233 11.93 -6.38 -5.18
C LEU A 233 12.73 -5.24 -5.82
N ALA A 234 13.27 -5.49 -7.02
CA ALA A 234 13.49 -4.42 -7.97
C ALA A 234 12.12 -3.75 -8.19
N MET A 235 12.02 -2.47 -7.88
CA MET A 235 10.82 -1.65 -8.02
C MET A 235 10.02 -1.98 -9.27
N ALA A 236 8.70 -2.08 -9.14
CA ALA A 236 7.83 -2.27 -10.29
C ALA A 236 7.97 -1.07 -11.25
N MET A 237 8.38 -1.32 -12.49
CA MET A 237 8.42 -0.30 -13.52
C MET A 237 7.00 0.18 -13.80
N GLN A 238 6.76 1.48 -13.55
CA GLN A 238 5.48 2.12 -13.84
C GLN A 238 5.56 2.86 -15.17
N LEU A 239 4.55 2.69 -16.01
CA LEU A 239 4.36 3.58 -17.16
C LEU A 239 3.86 4.92 -16.63
N THR A 240 4.56 6.00 -16.95
CA THR A 240 4.36 7.34 -16.37
C THR A 240 3.05 8.00 -16.79
N GLU A 241 2.47 7.56 -17.92
CA GLU A 241 1.21 8.08 -18.43
C GLU A 241 0.18 6.96 -18.56
N ILE A 242 -0.86 7.04 -17.72
CA ILE A 242 -2.14 6.43 -18.08
C ILE A 242 -2.75 7.37 -19.09
N SER A 243 -3.11 6.86 -20.28
CA SER A 243 -3.72 7.72 -21.30
C SER A 243 -4.92 8.46 -20.71
N ALA A 244 -5.04 9.76 -20.98
CA ALA A 244 -6.17 10.56 -20.48
C ALA A 244 -7.52 9.90 -20.82
N GLN A 245 -7.58 9.25 -21.98
CA GLN A 245 -8.74 8.47 -22.41
C GLN A 245 -9.01 7.27 -21.49
N ALA A 246 -7.99 6.48 -21.14
CA ALA A 246 -8.15 5.35 -20.21
C ALA A 246 -8.58 5.79 -18.80
N GLN A 247 -8.10 6.95 -18.33
CA GLN A 247 -8.59 7.54 -17.07
C GLN A 247 -10.07 7.93 -17.15
N ILE A 248 -10.46 8.61 -18.23
CA ILE A 248 -11.86 9.01 -18.46
C ILE A 248 -12.76 7.78 -18.55
N ASP A 249 -12.32 6.72 -19.24
CA ASP A 249 -13.10 5.50 -19.42
C ASP A 249 -13.22 4.71 -18.12
N ALA A 250 -12.15 4.64 -17.31
CA ALA A 250 -12.20 4.08 -15.96
C ALA A 250 -13.20 4.85 -15.07
N LEU A 251 -13.19 6.18 -15.12
CA LEU A 251 -14.14 7.02 -14.37
C LEU A 251 -15.59 6.83 -14.83
N LYS A 252 -15.84 6.75 -16.15
CA LYS A 252 -17.17 6.47 -16.71
C LYS A 252 -17.67 5.09 -16.31
N GLN A 253 -16.81 4.08 -16.38
CA GLN A 253 -17.14 2.74 -15.91
C GLN A 253 -17.52 2.80 -14.43
N LEU A 254 -16.70 3.39 -13.57
CA LEU A 254 -17.01 3.54 -12.15
C LEU A 254 -18.35 4.22 -11.88
N GLN A 255 -18.82 5.10 -12.78
CA GLN A 255 -20.10 5.80 -12.68
C GLN A 255 -21.34 4.92 -12.99
N THR A 256 -21.21 3.80 -13.71
CA THR A 256 -22.34 2.91 -14.00
C THR A 256 -22.95 2.22 -12.77
N ASP A 257 -24.24 1.91 -12.85
CA ASP A 257 -25.05 1.37 -11.74
C ASP A 257 -24.54 0.04 -11.19
N ASN A 258 -23.94 -0.80 -12.04
CA ASN A 258 -23.33 -2.07 -11.64
C ASN A 258 -22.26 -1.91 -10.53
N TYR A 259 -21.73 -0.69 -10.37
CA TYR A 259 -20.61 -0.38 -9.49
C TYR A 259 -20.96 0.55 -8.34
N ARG A 260 -22.24 0.94 -8.23
CA ARG A 260 -22.75 1.83 -7.19
C ARG A 260 -22.43 1.29 -5.79
N VAL A 261 -22.67 0.01 -5.55
CA VAL A 261 -22.46 -0.63 -4.24
C VAL A 261 -21.00 -0.56 -3.76
N VAL A 262 -20.04 -0.70 -4.67
CA VAL A 262 -18.61 -0.63 -4.33
C VAL A 262 -18.19 0.81 -4.09
N ARG A 263 -18.67 1.73 -4.92
CA ARG A 263 -18.42 3.18 -4.75
C ARG A 263 -18.98 3.70 -3.44
N GLU A 264 -20.25 3.42 -3.17
CA GLU A 264 -20.94 3.80 -1.94
C GLU A 264 -20.26 3.21 -0.71
N TYR A 265 -19.82 1.95 -0.79
CA TYR A 265 -19.03 1.34 0.27
C TYR A 265 -17.72 2.11 0.52
N MET A 266 -16.93 2.35 -0.52
CA MET A 266 -15.65 3.06 -0.37
C MET A 266 -15.84 4.45 0.21
N GLU A 267 -16.83 5.20 -0.28
CA GLU A 267 -17.16 6.54 0.21
C GLU A 267 -17.65 6.52 1.65
N THR A 268 -18.61 5.64 1.97
CA THR A 268 -19.18 5.51 3.31
C THR A 268 -18.12 5.09 4.32
N TYR A 269 -17.31 4.09 3.98
CA TYR A 269 -16.25 3.61 4.84
C TYR A 269 -15.24 4.72 5.13
N ARG A 270 -14.74 5.40 4.07
CA ARG A 270 -13.77 6.50 4.21
C ARG A 270 -14.32 7.68 5.02
N ASN A 271 -15.60 8.01 4.85
CA ASN A 271 -16.24 9.11 5.58
C ASN A 271 -16.53 8.75 7.05
N GLY A 272 -16.64 7.46 7.37
CA GLY A 272 -16.80 6.97 8.74
C GLY A 272 -15.51 6.92 9.57
N LEU A 273 -14.34 7.13 8.96
CA LEU A 273 -13.05 7.11 9.66
C LEU A 273 -12.73 8.44 10.34
N SER A 274 -12.03 8.37 11.48
CA SER A 274 -11.49 9.56 12.13
C SER A 274 -10.47 10.27 11.24
N ASN A 275 -10.27 11.58 11.47
CA ASN A 275 -9.28 12.36 10.72
C ASN A 275 -7.86 11.81 10.88
N GLU A 276 -7.51 11.33 12.06
CA GLU A 276 -6.21 10.72 12.36
C GLU A 276 -5.95 9.48 11.49
N ILE A 277 -6.93 8.56 11.42
CA ILE A 277 -6.81 7.36 10.58
C ILE A 277 -6.78 7.74 9.11
N ARG A 278 -7.64 8.67 8.67
CA ARG A 278 -7.75 9.09 7.26
C ARG A 278 -6.48 9.76 6.72
N GLN A 279 -5.70 10.39 7.59
CA GLN A 279 -4.43 11.03 7.26
C GLN A 279 -3.23 10.08 7.38
N SER A 280 -3.39 8.95 8.09
CA SER A 280 -2.32 7.97 8.27
C SER A 280 -1.94 7.26 6.97
N GLN A 281 -0.64 7.24 6.66
CA GLN A 281 -0.08 6.45 5.56
C GLN A 281 -0.25 4.94 5.77
N LYS A 282 -0.48 4.51 7.01
CA LYS A 282 -0.77 3.11 7.33
C LYS A 282 -2.19 2.72 6.94
N TYR A 283 -3.11 3.69 6.83
CA TYR A 283 -4.43 3.44 6.29
C TYR A 283 -4.42 3.50 4.75
N ARG A 284 -3.87 4.58 4.20
CA ARG A 284 -3.81 4.82 2.77
C ARG A 284 -2.59 5.67 2.40
N LEU A 285 -1.72 5.12 1.57
CA LEU A 285 -0.55 5.82 1.04
C LEU A 285 -0.98 6.80 -0.05
N ARG A 286 -0.48 8.02 0.07
CA ARG A 286 -0.56 9.05 -0.97
C ARG A 286 0.87 9.46 -1.26
N ALA A 287 1.35 9.16 -2.45
CA ALA A 287 2.72 9.44 -2.86
C ALA A 287 2.73 10.20 -4.18
N TYR A 288 3.71 11.10 -4.32
CA TYR A 288 4.04 11.76 -5.57
C TYR A 288 5.39 11.23 -6.03
N LEU A 289 5.47 10.81 -7.29
CA LEU A 289 6.75 10.54 -7.95
C LEU A 289 7.16 11.81 -8.67
N ILE A 290 8.15 12.51 -8.10
CA ILE A 290 8.64 13.78 -8.64
C ILE A 290 10.02 13.51 -9.26
N PRO A 291 10.17 13.66 -10.58
CA PRO A 291 11.49 13.55 -11.22
C PRO A 291 12.43 14.60 -10.62
N LYS A 292 13.62 14.17 -10.20
CA LYS A 292 14.68 15.12 -9.82
C LYS A 292 15.16 15.83 -11.08
N LEU A 293 15.00 17.15 -11.12
CA LEU A 293 15.62 18.00 -12.13
C LEU A 293 17.11 18.12 -11.78
N GLY A 294 17.97 17.47 -12.57
CA GLY A 294 19.39 17.37 -12.25
C GLY A 294 20.11 18.72 -12.31
N ASN A 295 20.96 18.99 -11.32
CA ASN A 295 22.04 19.98 -11.44
C ASN A 295 23.43 19.46 -11.05
N HIS A 296 23.56 18.27 -10.44
CA HIS A 296 24.87 17.61 -10.28
C HIS A 296 24.67 16.10 -10.30
N ALA A 297 25.13 15.45 -11.38
CA ALA A 297 25.21 13.99 -11.46
C ALA A 297 26.32 13.54 -10.50
N SER A 298 25.93 13.12 -9.30
CA SER A 298 26.85 12.44 -8.39
C SER A 298 26.71 10.94 -8.57
N THR A 299 27.79 10.20 -8.41
CA THR A 299 27.86 8.74 -8.60
C THR A 299 26.99 7.92 -7.62
N SER A 300 26.19 8.58 -6.77
CA SER A 300 25.30 7.99 -5.76
C SER A 300 23.81 8.25 -5.98
N ASP A 301 23.40 8.77 -7.15
CA ASP A 301 22.00 9.08 -7.42
C ASP A 301 21.16 7.78 -7.52
N LEU A 302 20.58 7.35 -6.39
CA LEU A 302 19.56 6.32 -6.37
C LEU A 302 18.42 6.74 -7.30
N ALA A 303 17.92 5.79 -8.11
CA ALA A 303 16.85 6.07 -9.08
C ALA A 303 15.56 6.61 -8.41
N ILE A 304 15.33 6.26 -7.13
CA ILE A 304 14.28 6.84 -6.27
C ILE A 304 14.83 7.02 -4.86
N GLU A 305 14.47 8.14 -4.25
CA GLU A 305 14.73 8.42 -2.84
C GLU A 305 13.42 8.54 -2.07
N PHE A 306 13.32 7.81 -0.96
CA PHE A 306 12.22 7.94 -0.02
C PHE A 306 12.53 9.06 0.97
N ILE A 307 11.75 10.14 0.91
CA ILE A 307 11.90 11.25 1.85
C ILE A 307 11.09 10.94 3.11
N ASN A 308 11.78 10.81 4.24
CA ASN A 308 11.12 10.72 5.54
C ASN A 308 10.79 12.12 6.05
N THR A 309 9.51 12.49 6.00
CA THR A 309 9.02 13.82 6.40
C THR A 309 9.29 14.15 7.87
N ASN A 310 9.41 13.13 8.74
CA ASN A 310 9.65 13.35 10.17
C ASN A 310 11.08 13.81 10.49
N ASN A 311 11.99 13.64 9.53
CA ASN A 311 13.41 13.99 9.68
C ASN A 311 13.81 15.17 8.78
N LEU A 312 12.83 15.87 8.19
CA LEU A 312 13.10 17.06 7.38
C LEU A 312 13.35 18.27 8.27
N SER A 313 14.27 19.14 7.84
CA SER A 313 14.38 20.49 8.37
C SER A 313 13.14 21.30 7.97
N GLU A 314 12.82 22.37 8.71
CA GLU A 314 11.69 23.27 8.38
C GLU A 314 11.80 23.81 6.94
N GLU A 315 13.02 24.15 6.49
CA GLU A 315 13.28 24.62 5.13
C GLU A 315 13.02 23.55 4.07
N ALA A 316 13.44 22.30 4.29
CA ALA A 316 13.17 21.20 3.38
C ALA A 316 11.69 20.78 3.37
N LEU A 317 10.99 20.98 4.49
CA LEU A 317 9.55 20.78 4.59
C LEU A 317 8.79 21.83 3.75
N GLU A 318 9.17 23.11 3.83
CA GLU A 318 8.56 24.15 3.00
C GLU A 318 8.75 23.90 1.51
N ASP A 319 9.95 23.50 1.08
CA ASP A 319 10.23 23.22 -0.33
C ASP A 319 9.46 22.00 -0.83
N TYR A 320 9.32 20.96 0.02
CA TYR A 320 8.45 19.84 -0.25
C TYR A 320 6.97 20.28 -0.38
N GLU A 321 6.48 21.12 0.52
CA GLU A 321 5.11 21.65 0.47
C GLU A 321 4.87 22.50 -0.79
N LYS A 322 5.82 23.35 -1.19
CA LYS A 322 5.78 24.14 -2.44
C LYS A 322 5.74 23.23 -3.67
N ALA A 323 6.57 22.18 -3.72
CA ALA A 323 6.57 21.21 -4.80
C ALA A 323 5.24 20.43 -4.89
N VAL A 324 4.70 20.00 -3.75
CA VAL A 324 3.38 19.34 -3.67
C VAL A 324 2.25 20.30 -4.08
N ALA A 325 2.33 21.58 -3.70
CA ALA A 325 1.36 22.61 -4.10
C ALA A 325 1.35 22.80 -5.62
N PHE A 326 2.52 22.86 -6.25
CA PHE A 326 2.64 22.93 -7.71
C PHE A 326 1.98 21.73 -8.42
N ILE A 327 2.11 20.54 -7.84
CA ILE A 327 1.47 19.31 -8.38
C ILE A 327 -0.05 19.32 -8.14
N ARG A 328 -0.53 19.85 -7.01
CA ARG A 328 -1.97 20.03 -6.74
C ARG A 328 -2.64 21.02 -7.70
N GLU A 329 -1.90 21.97 -8.27
CA GLU A 329 -2.41 22.96 -9.23
C GLU A 329 -2.71 22.41 -10.65
N ILE A 330 -2.60 21.09 -10.84
CA ILE A 330 -3.08 20.37 -12.04
C ILE A 330 -4.57 20.01 -11.95
N GLU A 331 -5.31 20.43 -10.91
CA GLU A 331 -6.74 20.66 -11.11
C GLU A 331 -6.89 21.96 -11.92
N PHE A 332 -7.28 21.88 -13.20
CA PHE A 332 -7.65 23.07 -13.98
C PHE A 332 -8.66 23.90 -13.17
N PRO A 333 -8.26 25.04 -12.57
CA PRO A 333 -9.14 25.72 -11.61
C PRO A 333 -10.27 26.46 -12.35
N PHE A 334 -10.16 26.58 -13.67
CA PHE A 334 -11.10 27.23 -14.57
C PHE A 334 -12.07 26.20 -15.16
N LYS A 335 -13.17 25.94 -14.46
CA LYS A 335 -14.22 24.99 -14.90
C LYS A 335 -15.52 25.70 -15.31
N LEU A 336 -15.63 27.01 -15.11
CA LEU A 336 -16.88 27.75 -15.25
C LEU A 336 -16.93 28.51 -16.58
N LYS A 337 -17.80 28.09 -17.50
CA LYS A 337 -18.17 28.91 -18.66
C LYS A 337 -18.87 30.21 -18.19
N PRO A 338 -18.84 31.31 -18.97
CA PRO A 338 -19.52 32.57 -18.62
C PRO A 338 -20.98 32.38 -18.16
N ASN A 339 -21.75 31.55 -18.88
CA ASN A 339 -23.14 31.23 -18.52
C ASN A 339 -23.28 30.59 -17.14
N LYS A 340 -22.30 29.79 -16.71
CA LYS A 340 -22.31 29.16 -15.39
C LYS A 340 -22.01 30.19 -14.30
N VAL A 341 -21.10 31.12 -14.54
CA VAL A 341 -20.82 32.24 -13.62
C VAL A 341 -22.08 33.09 -13.41
N VAL A 342 -22.76 33.46 -14.49
CA VAL A 342 -24.03 34.22 -14.43
C VAL A 342 -25.07 33.47 -13.62
N LYS A 343 -25.31 32.18 -13.89
CA LYS A 343 -26.29 31.38 -13.13
C LYS A 343 -25.99 31.28 -11.63
N ILE A 344 -24.71 31.34 -11.24
CA ILE A 344 -24.33 31.32 -9.83
C ILE A 344 -24.61 32.68 -9.18
N LEU A 345 -24.21 33.77 -9.83
CA LEU A 345 -24.30 35.12 -9.28
C LEU A 345 -25.69 35.75 -9.38
N GLU A 346 -26.51 35.39 -10.37
CA GLU A 346 -27.91 35.84 -10.49
C GLU A 346 -28.75 35.49 -9.25
N ARG A 347 -28.42 34.38 -8.58
CA ARG A 347 -29.10 33.97 -7.34
C ARG A 347 -28.69 34.81 -6.12
N LYS A 348 -27.60 35.57 -6.22
CA LYS A 348 -26.98 36.29 -5.10
C LYS A 348 -27.02 37.81 -5.29
N ILE A 349 -26.94 38.27 -6.53
CA ILE A 349 -26.90 39.68 -6.91
C ILE A 349 -28.08 39.95 -7.85
N LEU A 350 -29.00 40.81 -7.41
CA LEU A 350 -30.21 41.15 -8.15
C LEU A 350 -29.87 41.76 -9.51
N GLY A 351 -30.40 41.18 -10.59
CA GLY A 351 -30.21 41.67 -11.96
C GLY A 351 -28.84 41.34 -12.56
N PHE A 352 -28.07 40.42 -11.97
CA PHE A 352 -26.82 39.96 -12.55
C PHE A 352 -27.06 39.11 -13.81
N ASN A 353 -26.60 39.60 -14.95
CA ASN A 353 -26.80 38.99 -16.26
C ASN A 353 -25.50 38.96 -17.09
N MET A 354 -25.54 38.40 -18.30
CA MET A 354 -24.36 38.28 -19.17
C MET A 354 -23.73 39.63 -19.51
N THR A 355 -24.55 40.67 -19.69
CA THR A 355 -24.08 42.02 -19.97
C THR A 355 -23.28 42.57 -18.80
N LEU A 356 -23.78 42.40 -17.57
CA LEU A 356 -23.07 42.83 -16.37
C LEU A 356 -21.79 42.01 -16.16
N HIS A 357 -21.83 40.69 -16.35
CA HIS A 357 -20.63 39.84 -16.30
C HIS A 357 -19.57 40.29 -17.31
N THR A 358 -20.01 40.70 -18.51
CA THR A 358 -19.11 41.22 -19.55
C THR A 358 -18.42 42.51 -19.12
N LYS A 359 -19.17 43.44 -18.52
CA LYS A 359 -18.61 44.67 -17.94
C LYS A 359 -17.65 44.36 -16.79
N CYS A 360 -17.99 43.39 -15.94
CA CYS A 360 -17.16 43.00 -14.80
C CYS A 360 -15.78 42.50 -15.23
N TRP A 361 -15.69 41.53 -16.15
CA TRP A 361 -14.38 41.00 -16.53
C TRP A 361 -13.52 42.05 -17.25
N LYS A 362 -14.15 43.00 -17.97
CA LYS A 362 -13.47 44.13 -18.61
C LYS A 362 -12.97 45.17 -17.61
N TYR A 363 -13.81 45.52 -16.62
CA TYR A 363 -13.49 46.52 -15.60
C TYR A 363 -12.39 46.03 -14.67
N TYR A 364 -12.51 44.80 -14.16
CA TYR A 364 -11.51 44.19 -13.27
C TYR A 364 -10.39 43.48 -14.02
N GLN A 365 -10.37 43.56 -15.35
CA GLN A 365 -9.33 42.97 -16.20
C GLN A 365 -9.07 41.48 -15.92
N ALA A 366 -10.12 40.71 -15.61
CA ALA A 366 -9.99 39.29 -15.27
C ALA A 366 -9.42 38.43 -16.41
N ARG A 367 -9.55 38.92 -17.66
CA ARG A 367 -8.97 38.34 -18.88
C ARG A 367 -8.68 39.43 -19.93
N PRO A 368 -7.83 39.16 -20.95
CA PRO A 368 -7.58 40.08 -22.04
C PRO A 368 -8.83 40.32 -22.89
N ARG A 369 -8.87 41.47 -23.57
CA ARG A 369 -9.98 41.81 -24.48
C ARG A 369 -9.95 40.97 -25.76
N GLU A 370 -8.75 40.68 -26.24
CA GLU A 370 -8.52 39.82 -27.40
C GLU A 370 -8.32 38.37 -26.95
N ILE A 371 -8.50 37.43 -27.88
CA ILE A 371 -8.24 36.01 -27.60
C ILE A 371 -6.73 35.80 -27.54
N GLN A 372 -6.26 35.31 -26.39
CA GLN A 372 -4.88 34.90 -26.18
C GLN A 372 -4.88 33.44 -25.74
N LEU A 373 -4.50 32.53 -26.64
CA LEU A 373 -4.60 31.08 -26.44
C LEU A 373 -3.86 30.59 -25.18
N LYS A 374 -2.74 31.25 -24.83
CA LYS A 374 -1.90 30.88 -23.68
C LYS A 374 -2.18 31.69 -22.41
N PHE A 375 -3.25 32.49 -22.38
CA PHE A 375 -3.55 33.33 -21.21
C PHE A 375 -4.05 32.51 -20.02
N ARG A 376 -3.47 32.77 -18.85
CA ARG A 376 -3.90 32.22 -17.56
C ARG A 376 -3.67 33.27 -16.46
N SER A 377 -4.70 33.55 -15.68
CA SER A 377 -4.66 34.38 -14.47
C SER A 377 -5.29 33.63 -13.29
N GLU A 378 -5.37 34.21 -12.11
CA GLU A 378 -6.12 33.60 -10.99
C GLU A 378 -7.64 33.53 -11.22
N PHE A 379 -8.17 34.35 -12.14
CA PHE A 379 -9.60 34.48 -12.40
C PHE A 379 -10.06 33.74 -13.66
N ALA A 380 -9.26 33.70 -14.71
CA ALA A 380 -9.65 33.10 -15.99
C ALA A 380 -8.46 32.52 -16.77
N ALA A 381 -8.77 31.56 -17.64
CA ALA A 381 -7.84 31.04 -18.64
C ALA A 381 -8.57 30.73 -19.94
N TYR A 382 -7.87 30.81 -21.07
CA TYR A 382 -8.44 30.38 -22.35
C TYR A 382 -8.38 28.85 -22.45
N ASP A 383 -9.51 28.23 -22.81
CA ASP A 383 -9.60 26.79 -23.05
C ASP A 383 -9.82 26.54 -24.54
N GLU A 384 -8.85 25.87 -25.17
CA GLU A 384 -8.89 25.57 -26.61
C GLU A 384 -10.03 24.62 -26.97
N GLY A 385 -10.36 23.64 -26.11
CA GLY A 385 -11.43 22.68 -26.38
C GLY A 385 -12.84 23.26 -26.27
N ALA A 386 -13.03 24.26 -25.42
CA ALA A 386 -14.28 24.98 -25.25
C ALA A 386 -14.37 26.28 -26.08
N GLU A 387 -13.30 26.64 -26.79
CA GLU A 387 -13.15 27.85 -27.61
C GLU A 387 -13.57 29.14 -26.88
N CYS A 388 -13.33 29.20 -25.57
CA CYS A 388 -13.69 30.35 -24.76
C CYS A 388 -12.85 30.43 -23.48
N TYR A 389 -12.89 31.59 -22.82
CA TYR A 389 -12.30 31.68 -21.49
C TYR A 389 -13.21 31.04 -20.44
N LEU A 390 -12.62 30.15 -19.65
CA LEU A 390 -13.20 29.58 -18.46
C LEU A 390 -12.78 30.41 -17.23
N TYR A 391 -13.64 30.43 -16.21
CA TYR A 391 -13.42 31.17 -14.98
C TYR A 391 -13.26 30.24 -13.79
N SER A 392 -12.49 30.71 -12.80
CA SER A 392 -12.29 30.02 -11.54
C SER A 392 -13.40 30.31 -10.53
N GLN A 393 -13.49 29.50 -9.47
CA GLN A 393 -14.38 29.82 -8.35
C GLN A 393 -13.93 31.08 -7.58
N LYS A 394 -12.63 31.42 -7.64
CA LYS A 394 -12.10 32.67 -7.08
C LYS A 394 -12.72 33.89 -7.75
N TRP A 395 -12.91 33.86 -9.08
CA TRP A 395 -13.58 34.95 -9.80
C TRP A 395 -15.02 35.17 -9.33
N VAL A 396 -15.77 34.08 -9.07
CA VAL A 396 -17.13 34.18 -8.56
C VAL A 396 -17.16 34.83 -7.18
N LYS A 397 -16.28 34.41 -6.26
CA LYS A 397 -16.17 34.99 -4.91
C LYS A 397 -15.77 36.47 -4.95
N TYR A 398 -14.79 36.80 -5.80
CA TYR A 398 -14.34 38.17 -5.99
C TYR A 398 -15.49 39.09 -6.44
N LEU A 399 -16.30 38.66 -7.41
CA LEU A 399 -17.48 39.41 -7.83
C LEU A 399 -18.56 39.49 -6.76
N GLU A 400 -18.77 38.42 -5.99
CA GLU A 400 -19.72 38.42 -4.89
C GLU A 400 -19.33 39.45 -3.82
N GLU A 401 -18.05 39.49 -3.42
CA GLU A 401 -17.56 40.44 -2.42
C GLU A 401 -17.61 41.89 -2.92
N LYS A 402 -17.20 42.13 -4.17
CA LYS A 402 -17.12 43.47 -4.75
C LYS A 402 -18.47 44.08 -5.12
N LEU A 403 -19.42 43.27 -5.57
CA LEU A 403 -20.71 43.77 -6.04
C LEU A 403 -21.78 43.81 -4.94
N LEU A 404 -21.43 43.42 -3.71
CA LEU A 404 -22.23 43.74 -2.52
C LEU A 404 -22.19 45.24 -2.20
N ASP A 405 -21.11 45.93 -2.56
CA ASP A 405 -21.04 47.38 -2.51
C ASP A 405 -21.86 47.99 -3.66
N ILE A 406 -22.91 48.74 -3.29
CA ILE A 406 -23.84 49.36 -4.23
C ILE A 406 -23.14 50.41 -5.11
N ASP A 407 -22.15 51.12 -4.57
CA ASP A 407 -21.42 52.15 -5.30
C ASP A 407 -20.51 51.50 -6.36
N GLU A 408 -19.82 50.43 -5.99
CA GLU A 408 -18.98 49.66 -6.91
C GLU A 408 -19.83 48.97 -8.00
N LEU A 409 -21.00 48.41 -7.64
CA LEU A 409 -21.95 47.86 -8.60
C LEU A 409 -22.45 48.92 -9.61
N ASN A 410 -22.79 50.12 -9.14
CA ASN A 410 -23.23 51.21 -10.01
C ASN A 410 -22.10 51.70 -10.92
N LEU A 411 -20.86 51.72 -10.43
CA LEU A 411 -19.69 52.10 -11.19
C LEU A 411 -19.39 51.09 -12.32
N VAL A 412 -19.49 49.79 -12.04
CA VAL A 412 -19.36 48.73 -13.05
C VAL A 412 -20.50 48.80 -14.08
N LYS A 413 -21.74 49.07 -13.64
CA LYS A 413 -22.90 49.22 -14.56
C LYS A 413 -22.73 50.35 -15.56
N LYS A 414 -22.03 51.43 -15.19
CA LYS A 414 -21.74 52.58 -16.07
C LYS A 414 -20.63 52.32 -17.10
N GLN A 415 -19.86 51.25 -16.94
CA GLN A 415 -18.79 50.93 -17.88
C GLN A 415 -19.35 50.59 -19.28
N PRO A 416 -18.65 51.00 -20.35
CA PRO A 416 -18.97 50.55 -21.70
C PRO A 416 -18.71 49.05 -21.83
N ILE A 417 -19.40 48.42 -22.78
CA ILE A 417 -19.10 47.05 -23.18
C ILE A 417 -17.91 47.13 -24.13
#